data_AF-A0A3B8SZD5-F1
#
_entry.id   AF-A0A3B8SZD5-F1
#
_cell.length_a   1.000
_cell.length_b   1.000
_cell.length_c   1.000
_cell.angle_alpha   90.00
_cell.angle_beta   90.00
_cell.angle_gamma   90.00
#
_symmetry.space_group_name_H-M   'P 1'
#
loop_
_entity.id
_entity.type
_entity.pdbx_description
1 polymer ?
#
loop_
_entity_poly.entity_id
_entity_poly.type
_entity_poly.pdbx_seq_one_letter_code
_entity_poly.pdbx_strand_id
1 'polypeptide(L)'
;MIISATTDFRAAAKAKLPPFLFHYIDGGSYTESTLRRNETDLQDIALKQKVLKDMSHLSLEHEVFGEKLAMPIALSPVGLTGMYARRGEVQAAKAAENKGIPFTMSTVSVCPIEEVTPQIQRPMWFQLYVLKDREFMKNVLERAKLAGVTTLVFTVDMPTPGARYRDMHSGMSGPRS
;
A
#
# COMPACT_ATOMS: atom_id res chain seq x y z
N MET A 1 14.11 0.02 -21.02
CA MET A 1 14.15 1.11 -20.03
C MET A 1 14.86 0.58 -18.81
N ILE A 2 15.94 1.22 -18.39
CA ILE A 2 16.56 0.92 -17.09
C ILE A 2 15.71 1.64 -16.05
N ILE A 3 15.16 0.89 -15.08
CA ILE A 3 14.40 1.48 -13.97
C ILE A 3 15.40 2.01 -12.96
N SER A 4 15.39 3.33 -12.73
CA SER A 4 16.36 4.03 -11.89
C SER A 4 15.71 4.91 -10.82
N ALA A 5 14.45 5.30 -11.01
CA ALA A 5 13.66 6.07 -10.07
C ALA A 5 12.27 5.45 -9.84
N THR A 6 11.62 5.81 -8.73
CA THR A 6 10.25 5.37 -8.43
C THR A 6 9.24 5.82 -9.48
N THR A 7 9.45 6.99 -10.08
CA THR A 7 8.63 7.54 -11.17
C THR A 7 8.66 6.68 -12.44
N ASP A 8 9.73 5.94 -12.69
CA ASP A 8 9.83 5.02 -13.84
C ASP A 8 8.84 3.86 -13.72
N PHE A 9 8.55 3.39 -12.49
CA PHE A 9 7.58 2.31 -12.27
C PHE A 9 6.16 2.71 -12.65
N ARG A 10 5.78 3.99 -12.46
CA ARG A 10 4.47 4.51 -12.88
C ARG A 10 4.33 4.43 -14.41
N ALA A 11 5.35 4.88 -15.14
CA ALA A 11 5.37 4.81 -16.60
C ALA A 11 5.35 3.36 -17.10
N ALA A 12 6.13 2.48 -16.46
CA ALA A 12 6.16 1.05 -16.78
C ALA A 12 4.81 0.37 -16.51
N ALA A 13 4.12 0.71 -15.41
CA ALA A 13 2.79 0.21 -15.10
C ALA A 13 1.77 0.69 -16.14
N LYS A 14 1.78 1.97 -16.51
CA LYS A 14 0.90 2.54 -17.55
C LYS A 14 1.04 1.83 -18.90
N ALA A 15 2.25 1.41 -19.25
CA ALA A 15 2.53 0.72 -20.51
C ALA A 15 2.07 -0.74 -20.53
N LYS A 16 1.85 -1.37 -19.36
CA LYS A 16 1.55 -2.81 -19.23
C LYS A 16 0.11 -3.09 -18.81
N LEU A 17 -0.45 -2.26 -17.93
CA LEU A 17 -1.77 -2.48 -17.37
C LEU A 17 -2.87 -2.08 -18.38
N PRO A 18 -3.99 -2.83 -18.41
CA PRO A 18 -5.21 -2.34 -19.04
C PRO A 18 -5.58 -0.95 -18.51
N PRO A 19 -6.12 -0.04 -19.35
CA PRO A 19 -6.41 1.33 -18.94
C PRO A 19 -7.25 1.44 -17.67
N PHE A 20 -8.27 0.59 -17.49
CA PHE A 20 -9.12 0.63 -16.31
C PHE A 20 -8.38 0.30 -15.00
N LEU A 21 -7.47 -0.68 -15.01
CA LEU A 21 -6.64 -1.01 -13.84
C LEU A 21 -5.62 0.08 -13.55
N PHE A 22 -5.01 0.66 -14.59
CA PHE A 22 -4.09 1.79 -14.42
C PHE A 22 -4.81 3.01 -13.83
N HIS A 23 -5.99 3.35 -14.35
CA HIS A 23 -6.81 4.44 -13.83
C HIS A 23 -7.22 4.20 -12.37
N TYR A 24 -7.57 2.96 -12.02
CA TYR A 24 -7.96 2.61 -10.66
C TYR A 24 -6.82 2.71 -9.64
N ILE A 25 -5.58 2.39 -9.99
CA ILE A 25 -4.45 2.55 -9.06
C ILE A 25 -3.87 3.98 -9.05
N ASP A 26 -3.85 4.66 -10.19
CA ASP A 26 -3.23 5.98 -10.36
C ASP A 26 -4.17 7.16 -10.04
N GLY A 27 -5.48 6.93 -10.05
CA GLY A 27 -6.49 7.99 -9.96
C GLY A 27 -6.69 8.57 -8.55
N GLY A 28 -7.02 9.85 -8.47
CA GLY A 28 -7.43 10.51 -7.23
C GLY A 28 -8.93 10.84 -7.19
N SER A 29 -9.36 11.49 -6.12
CA SER A 29 -10.74 11.98 -6.00
C SER A 29 -10.93 13.31 -6.73
N TYR A 30 -12.12 13.52 -7.32
CA TYR A 30 -12.55 14.75 -8.00
C TYR A 30 -11.51 15.25 -9.03
N THR A 31 -11.01 16.48 -8.86
CA THR A 31 -10.01 17.13 -9.72
C THR A 31 -8.58 16.71 -9.40
N GLU A 32 -8.40 15.74 -8.48
CA GLU A 32 -7.11 15.17 -8.08
C GLU A 32 -6.15 16.22 -7.49
N SER A 33 -6.70 17.30 -6.94
CA SER A 33 -5.91 18.39 -6.37
C SER A 33 -5.06 17.94 -5.19
N THR A 34 -5.63 17.15 -4.26
CA THR A 34 -4.88 16.60 -3.13
C THR A 34 -3.82 15.59 -3.58
N LEU A 35 -4.11 14.79 -4.62
CA LEU A 35 -3.14 13.84 -5.18
C LEU A 35 -1.88 14.56 -5.67
N ARG A 36 -2.04 15.68 -6.39
CA ARG A 36 -0.90 16.52 -6.80
C ARG A 36 -0.20 17.17 -5.61
N ARG A 37 -0.96 17.71 -4.65
CA ARG A 37 -0.41 18.35 -3.44
C ARG A 37 0.44 17.41 -2.59
N ASN A 38 0.06 16.14 -2.48
CA ASN A 38 0.86 15.15 -1.75
C ASN A 38 2.32 15.06 -2.24
N GLU A 39 2.57 15.35 -3.52
CA GLU A 39 3.93 15.39 -4.08
C GLU A 39 4.52 16.81 -4.03
N THR A 40 3.77 17.83 -4.46
CA THR A 40 4.30 19.21 -4.54
C THR A 40 4.64 19.78 -3.17
N ASP A 41 3.81 19.52 -2.15
CA ASP A 41 4.01 20.06 -0.81
C ASP A 41 5.30 19.48 -0.17
N LEU A 42 5.70 18.25 -0.53
CA LEU A 42 6.99 17.68 -0.10
C LEU A 42 8.17 18.27 -0.87
N GLN A 43 8.00 18.61 -2.16
CA GLN A 43 9.05 19.23 -2.97
C GLN A 43 9.39 20.66 -2.49
N ASP A 44 8.41 21.34 -1.90
CA ASP A 44 8.59 22.69 -1.36
C ASP A 44 9.42 22.72 -0.05
N ILE A 45 9.69 21.56 0.56
CA ILE A 45 10.50 21.45 1.78
C ILE A 45 11.99 21.43 1.42
N ALA A 46 12.68 22.55 1.67
CA ALA A 46 14.14 22.63 1.51
C ALA A 46 14.90 21.92 2.64
N LEU A 47 15.91 21.11 2.26
CA LEU A 47 16.82 20.48 3.22
C LEU A 47 17.92 21.45 3.66
N LYS A 48 18.13 21.59 4.97
CA LYS A 48 19.29 22.29 5.52
C LYS A 48 20.47 21.34 5.67
N GLN A 49 21.32 21.29 4.64
CA GLN A 49 22.52 20.46 4.65
C GLN A 49 23.46 20.85 5.81
N LYS A 50 23.92 19.87 6.57
CA LYS A 50 25.01 20.00 7.54
C LYS A 50 26.26 19.35 6.95
N VAL A 51 27.32 20.12 6.78
CA VAL A 51 28.60 19.66 6.23
C VAL A 51 29.58 19.28 7.35
N LEU A 52 30.68 18.60 6.98
CA LEU A 52 31.75 18.18 7.90
C LEU A 52 31.22 17.32 9.08
N LYS A 53 30.34 16.37 8.76
CA LYS A 53 29.87 15.34 9.69
C LYS A 53 30.46 14.00 9.30
N ASP A 54 30.87 13.22 10.30
CA ASP A 54 31.24 11.83 10.09
C ASP A 54 29.97 11.02 9.76
N MET A 55 29.97 10.42 8.57
CA MET A 55 28.89 9.60 8.03
C MET A 55 29.38 8.18 7.71
N SER A 56 30.52 7.77 8.27
CA SER A 56 31.11 6.44 8.10
C SER A 56 30.18 5.31 8.57
N HIS A 57 29.32 5.61 9.54
CA HIS A 57 28.29 4.70 10.06
C HIS A 57 26.92 5.37 10.00
N LEU A 58 26.05 4.85 9.14
CA LEU A 58 24.65 5.26 9.03
C LEU A 58 23.75 4.06 9.28
N SER A 59 22.74 4.27 10.11
CA SER A 59 21.67 3.30 10.32
C SER A 59 20.34 3.95 9.98
N LEU A 60 19.55 3.25 9.18
CA LEU A 60 18.14 3.55 8.97
C LEU A 60 17.26 2.74 9.92
N GLU A 61 17.82 1.92 10.81
CA GLU A 61 17.03 1.07 11.69
C GLU A 61 16.18 1.91 12.65
N HIS A 62 14.92 1.53 12.82
CA HIS A 62 13.98 2.19 13.74
C HIS A 62 13.12 1.16 14.43
N GLU A 63 12.69 1.45 15.66
CA GLU A 63 11.70 0.63 16.36
C GLU A 63 10.31 1.26 16.22
N VAL A 64 9.34 0.49 15.72
CA VAL A 64 7.95 0.91 15.53
C VAL A 64 7.04 -0.17 16.09
N PHE A 65 6.11 0.20 16.98
CA PHE A 65 5.19 -0.73 17.64
C PHE A 65 5.86 -1.93 18.35
N GLY A 66 7.08 -1.73 18.87
CA GLY A 66 7.88 -2.80 19.51
C GLY A 66 8.58 -3.74 18.53
N GLU A 67 8.60 -3.42 17.24
CA GLU A 67 9.28 -4.17 16.19
C GLU A 67 10.46 -3.37 15.62
N LYS A 68 11.62 -4.03 15.47
CA LYS A 68 12.79 -3.44 14.82
C LYS A 68 12.66 -3.53 13.29
N LEU A 69 12.68 -2.38 12.63
CA LEU A 69 12.63 -2.24 11.17
C LEU A 69 14.00 -1.87 10.62
N ALA A 70 14.31 -2.33 9.40
CA ALA A 70 15.57 -1.97 8.73
C ALA A 70 15.59 -0.51 8.23
N MET A 71 14.42 0.07 7.97
CA MET A 71 14.23 1.47 7.58
C MET A 71 12.82 1.96 7.98
N PRO A 72 12.59 3.27 8.19
CA PRO A 72 11.32 3.81 8.66
C PRO A 72 10.29 3.92 7.52
N ILE A 73 10.07 2.82 6.80
CA ILE A 73 9.16 2.71 5.66
C ILE A 73 8.32 1.45 5.86
N ALA A 74 7.05 1.49 5.45
CA ALA A 74 6.19 0.33 5.35
C ALA A 74 5.46 0.34 4.01
N LEU A 75 5.10 -0.84 3.50
CA LEU A 75 4.19 -0.91 2.34
C LEU A 75 2.76 -0.68 2.82
N SER A 76 2.14 0.37 2.29
CA SER A 76 0.74 0.74 2.56
C SER A 76 -0.24 -0.30 1.99
N PRO A 77 -1.45 -0.41 2.56
CA PRO A 77 -2.46 -1.31 2.04
C PRO A 77 -2.97 -0.82 0.67
N VAL A 78 -2.71 -1.61 -0.37
CA VAL A 78 -3.24 -1.39 -1.71
C VAL A 78 -4.25 -2.49 -2.02
N GLY A 79 -5.44 -2.09 -2.45
CA GLY A 79 -6.47 -3.04 -2.86
C GLY A 79 -6.18 -3.69 -4.21
N LEU A 80 -6.65 -4.92 -4.38
CA LEU A 80 -6.66 -5.64 -5.65
C LEU A 80 -5.28 -5.83 -6.30
N THR A 81 -4.20 -5.98 -5.53
CA THR A 81 -2.86 -6.05 -6.13
C THR A 81 -2.64 -7.26 -7.03
N GLY A 82 -3.36 -8.36 -6.79
CA GLY A 82 -3.44 -9.51 -7.69
C GLY A 82 -3.96 -9.18 -9.10
N MET A 83 -4.66 -8.06 -9.30
CA MET A 83 -5.11 -7.59 -10.61
C MET A 83 -4.01 -6.86 -11.38
N TYR A 84 -3.05 -6.22 -10.69
CA TYR A 84 -1.94 -5.51 -11.35
C TYR A 84 -0.79 -6.44 -11.71
N ALA A 85 -0.56 -7.44 -10.88
CA ALA A 85 0.42 -8.49 -11.11
C ALA A 85 -0.08 -9.80 -10.52
N ARG A 86 0.19 -10.91 -11.19
CA ARG A 86 -0.21 -12.25 -10.71
C ARG A 86 0.31 -12.48 -9.28
N ARG A 87 -0.59 -12.66 -8.32
CA ARG A 87 -0.26 -12.80 -6.88
C ARG A 87 0.50 -11.59 -6.32
N GLY A 88 0.05 -10.38 -6.66
CA GLY A 88 0.69 -9.13 -6.29
C GLY A 88 0.92 -8.97 -4.79
N GLU A 89 -0.03 -9.39 -3.95
CA GLU A 89 0.09 -9.31 -2.49
C GLU A 89 1.27 -10.16 -1.99
N VAL A 90 1.39 -11.39 -2.50
CA VAL A 90 2.50 -12.30 -2.16
C VAL A 90 3.84 -11.72 -2.59
N GLN A 91 3.90 -11.11 -3.78
CA GLN A 91 5.13 -10.47 -4.26
C GLN A 91 5.53 -9.28 -3.37
N ALA A 92 4.57 -8.44 -3.00
CA ALA A 92 4.80 -7.29 -2.14
C ALA A 92 5.24 -7.71 -0.72
N ALA A 93 4.59 -8.72 -0.14
CA ALA A 93 4.95 -9.25 1.17
C ALA A 93 6.39 -9.78 1.22
N LYS A 94 6.80 -10.58 0.22
CA LYS A 94 8.18 -11.07 0.08
C LYS A 94 9.18 -9.93 -0.10
N ALA A 95 8.85 -8.94 -0.92
CA ALA A 95 9.72 -7.79 -1.13
C ALA A 95 9.93 -6.99 0.16
N ALA A 96 8.85 -6.78 0.94
CA ALA A 96 8.91 -6.10 2.22
C ALA A 96 9.77 -6.88 3.25
N GLU A 97 9.57 -8.20 3.36
CA GLU A 97 10.37 -9.05 4.22
C GLU A 97 11.86 -9.02 3.85
N ASN A 98 12.18 -9.18 2.56
CA ASN A 98 13.56 -9.13 2.08
C ASN A 98 14.24 -7.78 2.33
N LYS A 99 13.46 -6.72 2.56
CA LYS A 99 13.94 -5.38 2.90
C LYS A 99 13.82 -5.03 4.37
N GLY A 100 13.38 -5.96 5.22
CA GLY A 100 13.23 -5.73 6.65
C GLY A 100 12.19 -4.64 6.96
N ILE A 101 11.19 -4.42 6.10
CA ILE A 101 10.07 -3.49 6.35
C ILE A 101 8.69 -4.17 6.43
N PRO A 102 7.70 -3.57 7.12
CA PRO A 102 6.37 -4.15 7.23
C PRO A 102 5.61 -4.12 5.91
N PHE A 103 4.78 -5.13 5.69
CA PHE A 103 3.75 -5.15 4.64
C PHE A 103 2.38 -5.00 5.29
N THR A 104 1.56 -4.07 4.80
CA THR A 104 0.16 -3.92 5.22
C THR A 104 -0.76 -4.53 4.18
N MET A 105 -1.48 -5.58 4.55
CA MET A 105 -2.46 -6.23 3.67
C MET A 105 -3.79 -5.47 3.71
N SER A 106 -4.43 -5.28 2.55
CA SER A 106 -5.75 -4.64 2.45
C SER A 106 -6.88 -5.63 2.76
N THR A 107 -8.00 -5.15 3.33
CA THR A 107 -9.25 -5.94 3.42
C THR A 107 -9.73 -6.37 2.02
N VAL A 108 -9.46 -5.58 0.97
CA VAL A 108 -9.86 -5.84 -0.43
C VAL A 108 -8.71 -6.42 -1.26
N SER A 109 -7.92 -7.30 -0.64
CA SER A 109 -6.85 -8.07 -1.32
C SER A 109 -7.41 -9.19 -2.18
N VAL A 110 -6.71 -9.56 -3.26
CA VAL A 110 -7.09 -10.71 -4.12
C VAL A 110 -6.56 -12.02 -3.57
N CYS A 111 -5.30 -12.05 -3.13
CA CYS A 111 -4.77 -13.20 -2.41
C CYS A 111 -5.35 -13.24 -0.98
N PRO A 112 -5.78 -14.42 -0.49
CA PRO A 112 -6.25 -14.58 0.89
C PRO A 112 -5.08 -14.52 1.89
N ILE A 113 -5.38 -14.22 3.16
CA ILE A 113 -4.39 -14.12 4.24
C ILE A 113 -3.56 -15.41 4.34
N GLU A 114 -4.23 -16.55 4.17
CA GLU A 114 -3.65 -17.89 4.26
C GLU A 114 -2.67 -18.19 3.12
N GLU A 115 -2.73 -17.45 2.01
CA GLU A 115 -1.78 -17.56 0.92
C GLU A 115 -0.56 -16.66 1.12
N VAL A 116 -0.74 -15.49 1.75
CA VAL A 116 0.32 -14.50 1.97
C VAL A 116 1.17 -14.85 3.19
N THR A 117 0.53 -15.22 4.31
CA THR A 117 1.20 -15.49 5.59
C THR A 117 2.35 -16.49 5.49
N PRO A 118 2.20 -17.66 4.82
CA PRO A 118 3.29 -18.65 4.76
C PRO A 118 4.48 -18.21 3.91
N GLN A 119 4.36 -17.07 3.21
CA GLN A 119 5.40 -16.53 2.34
C GLN A 119 6.31 -15.54 3.07
N ILE A 120 5.98 -15.22 4.33
CA ILE A 120 6.75 -14.33 5.18
C ILE A 120 6.94 -14.95 6.58
N GLN A 121 8.06 -14.65 7.23
CA GLN A 121 8.33 -15.00 8.63
C GLN A 121 7.84 -13.90 9.57
N ARG A 122 7.98 -12.65 9.17
CA ARG A 122 7.48 -11.51 9.94
C ARG A 122 5.95 -11.43 9.87
N PRO A 123 5.26 -11.08 10.97
CA PRO A 123 3.84 -10.75 10.92
C PRO A 123 3.58 -9.58 9.96
N MET A 124 2.57 -9.72 9.09
CA MET A 124 2.07 -8.58 8.32
C MET A 124 1.20 -7.68 9.20
N TRP A 125 1.07 -6.42 8.81
CA TRP A 125 0.01 -5.55 9.30
C TRP A 125 -1.26 -5.80 8.48
N PHE A 126 -2.43 -5.57 9.07
CA PHE A 126 -3.70 -5.77 8.36
C PHE A 126 -4.58 -4.53 8.43
N GLN A 127 -5.00 -4.04 7.27
CA GLN A 127 -5.90 -2.91 7.14
C GLN A 127 -7.35 -3.37 7.24
N LEU A 128 -8.15 -2.65 8.03
CA LEU A 128 -9.56 -2.94 8.28
C LEU A 128 -10.46 -1.74 7.96
N TYR A 129 -11.53 -1.98 7.19
CA TYR A 129 -12.67 -1.07 7.07
C TYR A 129 -13.76 -1.41 8.09
N VAL A 130 -14.47 -0.40 8.63
CA VAL A 130 -15.71 -0.63 9.37
C VAL A 130 -16.81 -0.99 8.40
N LEU A 131 -17.04 -2.29 8.24
CA LEU A 131 -18.18 -2.79 7.48
C LEU A 131 -19.42 -2.81 8.39
N LYS A 132 -20.60 -2.60 7.80
CA LYS A 132 -21.87 -2.69 8.55
C LYS A 132 -22.08 -4.09 9.14
N ASP A 133 -21.60 -5.10 8.41
CA ASP A 133 -21.61 -6.50 8.85
C ASP A 133 -20.52 -6.76 9.90
N ARG A 134 -20.96 -6.85 11.16
CA ARG A 134 -20.11 -7.11 12.33
C ARG A 134 -19.62 -8.57 12.37
N GLU A 135 -20.40 -9.50 11.84
CA GLU A 135 -20.05 -10.92 11.83
C GLU A 135 -18.93 -11.17 10.83
N PHE A 136 -19.03 -10.58 9.64
CA PHE A 136 -17.95 -10.60 8.66
C PHE A 136 -16.64 -10.01 9.22
N MET A 137 -16.71 -8.85 9.87
CA MET A 137 -15.51 -8.25 10.48
C MET A 137 -14.91 -9.14 11.57
N LYS A 138 -15.74 -9.77 12.41
CA LYS A 138 -15.28 -10.71 13.43
C LYS A 138 -14.54 -11.88 12.77
N ASN A 139 -15.10 -12.47 11.71
CA ASN A 139 -14.45 -13.55 10.97
C ASN A 139 -13.10 -13.14 10.37
N VAL A 140 -13.04 -11.96 9.74
CA VAL A 140 -11.78 -11.43 9.16
C VAL A 140 -10.73 -11.21 10.24
N LEU A 141 -11.11 -10.64 11.39
CA LEU A 141 -10.22 -10.43 12.52
C LEU A 141 -9.73 -11.74 13.14
N GLU A 142 -10.59 -12.75 13.26
CA GLU A 142 -10.21 -14.08 13.72
C GLU A 142 -9.19 -14.73 12.78
N ARG A 143 -9.42 -14.64 11.46
CA ARG A 143 -8.47 -15.15 10.45
C ARG A 143 -7.14 -14.42 10.49
N ALA A 144 -7.15 -13.09 10.57
CA ALA A 144 -5.94 -12.29 10.70
C ALA A 144 -5.16 -12.66 11.97
N LYS A 145 -5.86 -12.81 13.11
CA LYS A 145 -5.24 -13.22 14.38
C LYS A 145 -4.66 -14.63 14.31
N LEU A 146 -5.36 -15.59 13.71
CA LEU A 146 -4.86 -16.95 13.50
C LEU A 146 -3.64 -16.99 12.58
N ALA A 147 -3.57 -16.06 11.63
CA ALA A 147 -2.40 -15.84 10.79
C ALA A 147 -1.25 -15.08 11.48
N GLY A 148 -1.36 -14.78 12.77
CA GLY A 148 -0.31 -14.11 13.54
C GLY A 148 -0.24 -12.60 13.36
N VAL A 149 -1.24 -11.96 12.75
CA VAL A 149 -1.32 -10.50 12.65
C VAL A 149 -1.47 -9.90 14.04
N THR A 150 -0.56 -9.00 14.41
CA THR A 150 -0.56 -8.29 15.69
C THR A 150 -0.91 -6.80 15.56
N THR A 151 -0.83 -6.25 14.35
CA THR A 151 -1.01 -4.81 14.09
C THR A 151 -2.15 -4.59 13.12
N LEU A 152 -3.13 -3.76 13.54
CA LEU A 152 -4.28 -3.36 12.73
C LEU A 152 -4.13 -1.90 12.28
N VAL A 153 -4.31 -1.65 10.99
CA VAL A 153 -4.38 -0.32 10.39
C VAL A 153 -5.83 0.02 10.10
N PHE A 154 -6.45 0.80 10.98
CA PHE A 154 -7.89 1.04 10.93
C PHE A 154 -8.23 2.24 10.05
N THR A 155 -9.00 2.00 8.99
CA THR A 155 -9.39 3.06 8.04
C THR A 155 -10.66 3.75 8.52
N VAL A 156 -10.53 5.04 8.88
CA VAL A 156 -11.60 5.86 9.49
C VAL A 156 -12.06 7.03 8.62
N ASP A 157 -11.41 7.25 7.48
CA ASP A 157 -11.62 8.40 6.58
C ASP A 157 -12.53 8.08 5.38
N MET A 158 -13.01 6.84 5.26
CA MET A 158 -13.85 6.38 4.14
C MET A 158 -15.23 5.91 4.61
N PRO A 159 -16.10 6.79 5.14
CA PRO A 159 -17.49 6.43 5.45
C PRO A 159 -18.32 6.17 4.19
N THR A 160 -17.94 6.80 3.07
CA THR A 160 -18.49 6.56 1.73
C THR A 160 -17.34 6.56 0.72
N PRO A 161 -17.43 5.80 -0.38
CA PRO A 161 -16.44 5.85 -1.44
C PRO A 161 -16.34 7.27 -2.02
N GLY A 162 -15.11 7.78 -2.14
CA GLY A 162 -14.87 9.08 -2.78
C GLY A 162 -15.17 9.05 -4.28
N ALA A 163 -15.56 10.19 -4.86
CA ALA A 163 -15.81 10.30 -6.30
C ALA A 163 -14.49 10.25 -7.08
N ARG A 164 -14.24 9.16 -7.81
CA ARG A 164 -13.05 8.98 -8.67
C ARG A 164 -13.47 8.93 -10.14
N TYR A 165 -13.35 10.05 -10.84
CA TYR A 165 -13.88 10.17 -12.20
C TYR A 165 -13.18 9.28 -13.22
N ARG A 166 -11.89 8.97 -13.02
CA ARG A 166 -11.17 8.02 -13.89
C ARG A 166 -11.75 6.61 -13.82
N ASP A 167 -12.24 6.20 -12.65
CA ASP A 167 -12.86 4.88 -12.45
C ASP A 167 -14.20 4.80 -13.20
N MET A 168 -14.99 5.88 -13.19
CA MET A 168 -16.24 5.96 -13.94
C MET A 168 -16.00 6.00 -15.46
N HIS A 169 -15.02 6.78 -15.92
CA HIS A 169 -14.68 6.86 -17.34
C HIS A 169 -14.12 5.55 -17.90
N SER A 170 -13.43 4.77 -17.07
CA SER A 170 -12.84 3.51 -17.47
C SER A 170 -13.76 2.29 -17.30
N GLY A 171 -14.94 2.48 -16.72
CA GLY A 171 -15.90 1.40 -16.46
C GLY A 171 -15.57 0.53 -15.25
N MET A 172 -14.60 0.92 -14.41
CA MET A 172 -14.28 0.23 -13.16
C MET A 172 -15.35 0.50 -12.07
N SER A 173 -16.13 1.57 -12.22
CA SER A 173 -17.28 1.86 -11.36
C SER A 173 -18.41 2.52 -12.15
N GLY A 174 -19.64 2.36 -11.68
CA GLY A 174 -20.83 3.01 -12.24
C GLY A 174 -21.99 2.04 -12.43
N PRO A 175 -23.15 2.51 -12.93
CA PRO A 175 -24.35 1.68 -13.09
C PRO A 175 -24.22 0.59 -14.17
N ARG A 176 -23.09 0.54 -14.90
CA ARG A 176 -22.81 -0.41 -15.98
C ARG A 176 -21.47 -1.15 -15.80
N SER A 177 -20.82 -1.02 -14.63
CA SER A 177 -19.59 -1.76 -14.26
C SER A 177 -19.90 -3.13 -13.70
#